data_AF-A0AAE7P1C2-F1
#
_entry.id   AF-A0AAE7P1C2-F1
#
_cell.length_a   1.000
_cell.length_b   1.000
_cell.length_c   1.000
_cell.angle_alpha   90.00
_cell.angle_beta   90.00
_cell.angle_gamma   90.00
#
_symmetry.space_group_name_H-M   'P 1'
#
loop_
_entity.id
_entity.type
_entity.pdbx_description
1 polymer ?
#
loop_
_entity_poly.entity_id
_entity_poly.type
_entity_poly.pdbx_seq_one_letter_code
_entity_poly.pdbx_strand_id
1 'polypeptide(L)'
;MDISRETKATARSVLWGAVAGAMALAIVGFSWGGWVTGGSAETLAASRAATAVVAALTPICVEKFRQTADASANLTEMKKATYVSEQGKFVEKGGWATMPGSTEPNSAVARACAESLGREKAVEQRG
;
A
#
# COMPACT_ATOMS: atom_id res chain seq x y z
N MET A 1 -36.02 41.97 32.92
CA MET A 1 -35.88 41.16 31.68
C MET A 1 -34.67 41.54 30.81
N ASP A 2 -33.81 42.50 31.17
CA ASP A 2 -32.74 42.98 30.28
C ASP A 2 -31.46 42.12 30.19
N ILE A 3 -31.11 41.37 31.24
CA ILE A 3 -29.93 40.48 31.24
C ILE A 3 -30.02 39.40 30.12
N SER A 4 -31.24 39.01 29.74
CA SER A 4 -31.46 37.97 28.72
C SER A 4 -31.26 38.45 27.28
N ARG A 5 -31.24 39.77 26.99
CA ARG A 5 -31.00 40.32 25.65
C ARG A 5 -29.52 40.49 25.32
N GLU A 6 -28.72 40.99 26.26
CA GLU A 6 -27.27 41.13 26.07
C GLU A 6 -26.57 39.77 25.94
N THR A 7 -26.98 38.79 26.74
CA THR A 7 -26.41 37.44 26.68
C THR A 7 -26.61 36.79 25.31
N LYS A 8 -27.75 37.05 24.64
CA LYS A 8 -28.05 36.49 23.31
C LYS A 8 -27.21 37.12 22.19
N ALA A 9 -26.92 38.42 22.29
CA ALA A 9 -26.10 39.12 21.30
C ALA A 9 -24.64 38.68 21.37
N THR A 10 -24.07 38.59 22.58
CA THR A 10 -22.70 38.12 22.82
C THR A 10 -22.56 36.63 22.53
N ALA A 11 -23.58 35.81 22.82
CA ALA A 11 -23.56 34.39 22.47
C ALA A 11 -23.45 34.18 20.96
N ARG A 12 -24.13 35.00 20.15
CA ARG A 12 -24.06 34.90 18.68
C ARG A 12 -22.69 35.27 18.15
N SER A 13 -22.05 36.31 18.68
CA SER A 13 -20.70 36.71 18.24
C SER A 13 -19.62 35.71 18.67
N VAL A 14 -19.71 35.19 19.90
CA VAL A 14 -18.80 34.13 20.39
C VAL A 14 -18.95 32.86 19.57
N LEU A 15 -20.17 32.45 19.23
CA LEU A 15 -20.41 31.26 18.42
C LEU A 15 -19.80 31.39 17.02
N TRP A 16 -19.94 32.56 16.38
CA TRP A 16 -19.31 32.83 15.08
C TRP A 16 -17.78 32.84 15.16
N GLY A 17 -17.21 33.39 16.24
CA GLY A 17 -15.77 33.35 16.49
C GLY A 17 -15.24 31.93 16.67
N ALA A 18 -15.97 31.08 17.40
CA ALA A 18 -15.62 29.67 17.58
C ALA A 18 -15.64 28.88 16.25
N VAL A 19 -16.65 29.11 15.40
CA VAL A 19 -16.73 28.48 14.08
C VAL A 19 -15.56 28.92 13.18
N ALA A 20 -15.26 30.22 13.15
CA ALA A 20 -14.13 30.74 12.36
C ALA A 20 -12.79 30.18 12.86
N GLY A 21 -12.59 30.11 14.18
CA GLY A 21 -11.40 29.52 14.78
C GLY A 21 -11.25 28.03 14.47
N ALA A 22 -12.34 27.26 14.57
CA ALA A 22 -12.34 25.84 14.23
C ALA A 22 -11.98 25.60 12.75
N MET A 23 -12.51 26.42 11.83
CA MET A 23 -12.17 26.35 10.41
C MET A 23 -10.69 26.68 10.16
N ALA A 24 -10.16 27.73 10.81
CA ALA A 24 -8.76 28.09 10.68
C ALA A 24 -7.83 26.97 11.17
N LEU A 25 -8.12 26.38 12.33
CA LEU A 25 -7.36 25.25 12.87
C LEU A 25 -7.43 24.02 11.98
N ALA A 26 -8.61 23.71 11.43
CA ALA A 26 -8.76 22.60 10.49
C ALA A 26 -7.90 22.84 9.23
N ILE A 27 -7.99 24.01 8.60
CA ILE A 27 -7.20 24.31 7.40
C ILE A 27 -5.70 24.16 7.66
N VAL A 28 -5.19 24.71 8.77
CA VAL A 28 -3.76 24.60 9.11
C VAL A 28 -3.38 23.15 9.44
N GLY A 29 -4.21 22.44 10.21
CA GLY A 29 -3.98 21.05 10.59
C GLY A 29 -3.94 20.10 9.40
N PHE A 30 -4.91 20.22 8.48
CA PHE A 30 -5.01 19.38 7.29
C PHE A 30 -4.02 19.80 6.18
N SER A 31 -3.60 21.07 6.09
CA SER A 31 -2.65 21.50 5.05
C SER A 31 -1.20 21.25 5.43
N TRP A 32 -0.80 21.55 6.68
CA TRP A 32 0.60 21.50 7.10
C TRP A 32 0.85 20.57 8.28
N GLY A 33 -0.11 20.45 9.20
CA GLY A 33 -0.01 19.58 10.37
C GLY A 33 -0.09 18.08 10.07
N GLY A 34 -0.40 17.70 8.83
CA GLY A 34 -0.55 16.29 8.43
C GLY A 34 -1.75 15.61 9.09
N TRP A 35 -2.74 16.37 9.54
CA TRP A 35 -3.95 15.79 10.11
C TRP A 35 -4.69 14.98 9.04
N VAL A 36 -5.10 13.78 9.42
CA VAL A 36 -5.82 12.84 8.58
C VAL A 36 -7.04 12.36 9.37
N THR A 37 -8.19 12.20 8.69
CA THR A 37 -9.38 11.65 9.34
C THR A 37 -9.19 10.17 9.62
N GLY A 38 -9.85 9.63 10.66
CA GLY A 38 -9.65 8.23 11.07
C GLY A 38 -9.79 7.21 9.94
N GLY A 39 -10.82 7.32 9.10
CA GLY A 39 -11.01 6.42 7.95
C GLY A 39 -9.91 6.53 6.88
N SER A 40 -9.44 7.75 6.59
CA SER A 40 -8.30 7.97 5.71
C SER A 40 -6.99 7.46 6.32
N ALA A 41 -6.82 7.59 7.64
CA ALA A 41 -5.65 7.11 8.37
C ALA A 41 -5.57 5.57 8.32
N GLU A 42 -6.70 4.89 8.53
CA GLU A 42 -6.80 3.44 8.46
C GLU A 42 -6.53 2.92 7.04
N THR A 43 -7.15 3.53 6.03
CA THR A 43 -6.92 3.18 4.62
C THR A 43 -5.45 3.37 4.23
N LEU A 44 -4.85 4.48 4.65
CA LEU A 44 -3.44 4.78 4.39
C LEU A 44 -2.51 3.81 5.12
N ALA A 45 -2.83 3.45 6.37
CA ALA A 45 -2.09 2.46 7.13
C ALA A 45 -2.16 1.08 6.47
N ALA A 46 -3.35 0.63 6.06
CA ALA A 46 -3.55 -0.64 5.38
C ALA A 46 -2.80 -0.70 4.04
N SER A 47 -2.87 0.37 3.24
CA SER A 47 -2.12 0.47 1.99
C SER A 47 -0.61 0.43 2.20
N ARG A 48 -0.08 1.20 3.18
CA ARG A 48 1.34 1.19 3.53
C ARG A 48 1.80 -0.17 4.03
N ALA A 49 1.00 -0.83 4.87
CA ALA A 49 1.29 -2.17 5.35
C ALA A 49 1.34 -3.17 4.19
N ALA A 50 0.36 -3.15 3.28
CA ALA A 50 0.35 -4.01 2.11
C ALA A 50 1.58 -3.80 1.22
N THR A 51 1.96 -2.55 0.93
CA THR A 51 3.16 -2.23 0.14
C THR A 51 4.44 -2.66 0.85
N ALA A 52 4.55 -2.41 2.17
CA ALA A 52 5.73 -2.80 2.95
C ALA A 52 5.89 -4.32 3.01
N VAL A 53 4.79 -5.05 3.19
CA VAL A 53 4.74 -6.51 3.11
C VAL A 53 5.23 -6.95 1.74
N VAL A 54 4.67 -6.44 0.64
CA VAL A 54 5.12 -6.82 -0.72
C VAL A 54 6.61 -6.53 -0.91
N ALA A 55 7.10 -5.36 -0.50
CA ALA A 55 8.51 -4.99 -0.64
C ALA A 55 9.45 -5.91 0.17
N ALA A 56 9.06 -6.32 1.37
CA ALA A 56 9.85 -7.22 2.22
C ALA A 56 9.80 -8.68 1.74
N LEU A 57 8.66 -9.09 1.17
CA LEU A 57 8.39 -10.47 0.79
C LEU A 57 8.87 -10.82 -0.63
N THR A 58 8.88 -9.84 -1.52
CA THR A 58 9.37 -10.01 -2.91
C THR A 58 10.77 -10.61 -2.98
N PRO A 59 11.80 -10.11 -2.25
CA PRO A 59 13.13 -10.71 -2.31
C PRO A 59 13.16 -12.15 -1.79
N ILE A 60 12.30 -12.49 -0.82
CA ILE A 60 12.17 -13.87 -0.32
C ILE A 60 11.59 -14.78 -1.39
N CYS A 61 10.56 -14.32 -2.12
CA CYS A 61 10.01 -15.06 -3.25
C CYS A 61 11.06 -15.29 -4.35
N VAL A 62 11.83 -14.27 -4.70
CA VAL A 62 12.90 -14.36 -5.71
C VAL A 62 13.94 -15.41 -5.29
N GLU A 63 14.39 -15.37 -4.04
CA GLU A 63 15.36 -16.34 -3.52
C GLU A 63 14.80 -17.76 -3.50
N LYS A 64 13.56 -17.94 -3.03
CA LYS A 64 12.86 -19.23 -3.05
C LYS A 64 12.72 -19.78 -4.46
N PHE A 65 12.40 -18.92 -5.42
CA PHE A 65 12.32 -19.27 -6.81
C PHE A 65 13.68 -19.75 -7.34
N ARG A 66 14.76 -19.02 -7.05
CA ARG A 66 16.13 -19.35 -7.50
C ARG A 66 16.69 -20.63 -6.87
N GLN A 67 16.27 -20.96 -5.66
CA GLN A 67 16.66 -22.20 -4.98
C GLN A 67 15.97 -23.44 -5.54
N THR A 68 14.98 -23.31 -6.43
CA THR A 68 14.41 -24.48 -7.10
C THR A 68 15.38 -25.08 -8.11
N ALA A 69 15.40 -26.42 -8.19
CA ALA A 69 16.26 -27.15 -9.12
C ALA A 69 16.04 -26.72 -10.58
N ASP A 70 14.80 -26.34 -10.92
CA ASP A 70 14.39 -25.98 -12.28
C ASP A 70 14.21 -24.47 -12.48
N ALA A 71 14.87 -23.61 -11.70
CA ALA A 71 14.68 -22.16 -11.74
C ALA A 71 14.79 -21.56 -13.16
N SER A 72 15.77 -22.00 -13.97
CA SER A 72 15.94 -21.51 -15.34
C SER A 72 14.80 -21.93 -16.28
N ALA A 73 14.34 -23.17 -16.17
CA ALA A 73 13.22 -23.70 -16.94
C ALA A 73 11.90 -23.00 -16.55
N ASN A 74 11.66 -22.86 -15.25
CA ASN A 74 10.49 -22.17 -14.70
C ASN A 74 10.46 -20.69 -15.11
N LEU A 75 11.61 -20.00 -15.17
CA LEU A 75 11.66 -18.61 -15.67
C LEU A 75 11.33 -18.53 -17.15
N THR A 76 11.83 -19.47 -17.93
CA THR A 76 11.57 -19.52 -19.36
C THR A 76 10.07 -19.76 -19.60
N GLU A 77 9.47 -20.67 -18.84
CA GLU A 77 8.03 -20.94 -18.88
C GLU A 77 7.22 -19.72 -18.45
N MET A 78 7.58 -19.07 -17.34
CA MET A 78 6.95 -17.84 -16.87
C MET A 78 6.99 -16.75 -17.94
N LYS A 79 8.14 -16.54 -18.60
CA LYS A 79 8.31 -15.52 -19.65
C LYS A 79 7.51 -15.81 -20.92
N LYS A 80 7.02 -17.03 -21.16
CA LYS A 80 6.09 -17.30 -22.27
C LYS A 80 4.76 -16.58 -22.08
N ALA A 81 4.41 -16.22 -20.84
CA ALA A 81 3.21 -15.45 -20.59
C ALA A 81 3.41 -13.98 -21.00
N THR A 82 2.57 -13.51 -21.91
CA THR A 82 2.58 -12.13 -22.44
C THR A 82 2.20 -11.09 -21.39
N TYR A 83 1.35 -11.45 -20.42
CA TYR A 83 0.80 -10.51 -19.44
C TYR A 83 1.41 -10.73 -18.05
N VAL A 84 1.74 -9.64 -17.37
CA VAL A 84 2.28 -9.65 -15.98
C VAL A 84 1.33 -10.35 -15.00
N SER A 85 0.01 -10.28 -15.23
CA SER A 85 -0.98 -11.00 -14.44
C SER A 85 -0.83 -12.53 -14.52
N GLU A 86 -0.49 -13.05 -15.70
CA GLU A 86 -0.31 -14.49 -15.93
C GLU A 86 1.04 -14.98 -15.40
N GLN A 87 2.08 -14.14 -15.48
CA GLN A 87 3.37 -14.40 -14.84
C GLN A 87 3.21 -14.49 -13.31
N GLY A 88 2.43 -13.57 -12.72
CA GLY A 88 2.08 -13.64 -11.31
C GLY A 88 1.35 -14.93 -10.94
N LYS A 89 0.35 -15.36 -11.73
CA LYS A 89 -0.35 -16.64 -11.51
C LYS A 89 0.58 -17.85 -11.62
N PHE A 90 1.58 -17.83 -12.49
CA PHE A 90 2.58 -18.88 -12.56
C PHE A 90 3.38 -18.94 -11.25
N VAL A 91 3.79 -17.78 -10.72
CA VAL A 91 4.51 -17.70 -9.44
C VAL A 91 3.64 -18.15 -8.25
N GLU A 92 2.35 -17.83 -8.26
CA GLU A 92 1.38 -18.32 -7.27
C GLU A 92 1.24 -19.84 -7.32
N LYS A 93 1.07 -20.41 -8.53
CA LYS A 93 0.89 -21.85 -8.73
C LYS A 93 2.10 -22.67 -8.30
N GLY A 94 3.30 -22.14 -8.47
CA GLY A 94 4.51 -22.80 -7.97
C GLY A 94 4.79 -22.57 -6.50
N GLY A 95 3.94 -21.82 -5.79
CA GLY A 95 4.02 -21.65 -4.33
C GLY A 95 5.15 -20.72 -3.85
N TRP A 96 5.88 -20.06 -4.75
CA TRP A 96 6.99 -19.17 -4.37
C TRP A 96 6.53 -17.87 -3.71
N ALA A 97 5.27 -17.48 -3.91
CA ALA A 97 4.63 -16.35 -3.24
C ALA A 97 3.90 -16.74 -1.93
N THR A 98 3.98 -18.00 -1.52
CA THR A 98 3.46 -18.47 -0.23
C THR A 98 4.52 -18.26 0.84
N MET A 99 4.20 -17.45 1.84
CA MET A 99 5.15 -17.11 2.90
C MET A 99 5.26 -18.20 3.96
N PRO A 100 6.41 -18.31 4.64
CA PRO A 100 6.53 -19.17 5.81
C PRO A 100 5.48 -18.80 6.86
N GLY A 101 4.64 -19.77 7.25
CA GLY A 101 3.54 -19.56 8.19
C GLY A 101 2.21 -19.14 7.56
N SER A 102 2.14 -18.95 6.24
CA SER A 102 0.89 -18.77 5.50
C SER A 102 0.60 -20.00 4.64
N THR A 103 -0.67 -20.38 4.54
CA THR A 103 -1.14 -21.45 3.64
C THR A 103 -1.52 -20.91 2.26
N GLU A 104 -1.80 -19.61 2.16
CA GLU A 104 -2.24 -18.96 0.93
C GLU A 104 -1.13 -18.12 0.29
N PRO A 105 -1.02 -18.14 -1.06
CA PRO A 105 -0.08 -17.30 -1.79
C PRO A 105 -0.53 -15.83 -1.78
N ASN A 106 0.41 -14.91 -1.66
CA ASN A 106 0.12 -13.48 -1.76
C ASN A 106 0.25 -13.01 -3.22
N SER A 107 -0.88 -12.68 -3.86
CA SER A 107 -0.90 -12.26 -5.27
C SER A 107 -0.09 -11.01 -5.59
N ALA A 108 -0.01 -10.07 -4.66
CA ALA A 108 0.78 -8.87 -4.85
C ALA A 108 2.28 -9.18 -4.80
N VAL A 109 2.70 -10.07 -3.90
CA VAL A 109 4.08 -10.61 -3.86
C VAL A 109 4.37 -11.41 -5.13
N ALA A 110 3.45 -12.25 -5.59
CA ALA A 110 3.66 -13.05 -6.80
C ALA A 110 3.89 -12.19 -8.05
N ARG A 111 3.11 -11.12 -8.22
CA ARG A 111 3.29 -10.15 -9.30
C ARG A 111 4.62 -9.41 -9.20
N ALA A 112 4.95 -8.89 -8.02
CA ALA A 112 6.21 -8.17 -7.81
C ALA A 112 7.42 -9.09 -8.03
N CYS A 113 7.34 -10.34 -7.58
CA CYS A 113 8.36 -11.36 -7.78
C CYS A 113 8.57 -11.70 -9.26
N ALA A 114 7.48 -11.92 -10.01
CA ALA A 114 7.54 -12.14 -11.45
C ALA A 114 8.19 -10.95 -12.19
N GLU A 115 7.85 -9.73 -11.80
CA GLU A 115 8.43 -8.51 -12.37
C GLU A 115 9.93 -8.40 -12.07
N SER A 116 10.35 -8.61 -10.81
CA SER A 116 11.76 -8.62 -10.42
C SER A 116 12.57 -9.65 -11.21
N LEU A 117 12.09 -10.89 -11.29
CA LEU A 117 12.74 -11.97 -12.05
C LEU A 117 12.80 -11.67 -13.55
N GLY A 118 11.75 -11.06 -14.11
CA GLY A 118 11.70 -10.63 -15.50
C GLY A 118 12.77 -9.58 -15.81
N ARG A 119 12.92 -8.59 -14.92
CA ARG A 119 13.90 -7.49 -15.02
C ARG A 119 15.34 -7.99 -14.84
N GLU A 120 15.63 -8.81 -13.84
CA GLU A 120 16.99 -9.34 -13.60
C GLU A 120 17.51 -10.13 -14.81
N LYS A 121 16.68 -10.98 -15.42
CA LYS A 121 17.09 -11.72 -16.62
C LYS A 121 17.25 -10.83 -17.85
N ALA A 122 16.49 -9.75 -17.97
CA ALA A 122 16.69 -8.78 -19.05
C ALA A 122 18.06 -8.05 -18.91
N VAL A 123 18.52 -7.83 -17.67
CA VAL A 123 19.85 -7.29 -17.38
C VAL A 123 20.93 -8.33 -17.70
N GLU A 124 20.77 -9.58 -17.27
CA GLU A 124 21.73 -10.65 -17.52
C GLU A 124 21.88 -11.02 -19.01
N GLN A 125 20.81 -10.94 -19.81
CA GLN A 125 20.86 -11.22 -21.26
C GLN A 125 21.48 -10.08 -22.09
N ARG A 126 21.72 -8.91 -21.49
CA ARG A 126 22.31 -7.74 -22.17
C ARG A 126 23.81 -7.60 -21.90
N GLY A 127 24.38 -8.44 -21.04
CA GLY A 127 25.80 -8.48 -20.69
C GLY A 127 26.61 -9.41 -21.57
#